data_AF-A0A3N9TN16-F1
#
_entry.id   AF-A0A3N9TN16-F1
#
_cell.length_a   1.000
_cell.length_b   1.000
_cell.length_c   1.000
_cell.angle_alpha   90.00
_cell.angle_beta   90.00
_cell.angle_gamma   90.00
#
_symmetry.space_group_name_H-M   'P 1'
#
loop_
_entity.id
_entity.type
_entity.pdbx_description
1 polymer ?
#
loop_
_entity_poly.entity_id
_entity_poly.type
_entity_poly.pdbx_seq_one_letter_code
_entity_poly.pdbx_strand_id
1 'polypeptide(L)'
;MKTSEFKQAVEELGYSIGFGGASEPCFSINNRKGTLAFVEVYKVVGIDTTFGRFEQLSDAEKQSLGALLFEYAATPLDEREPERKWYLRDPVISDESFNYLKINRKTGTRTYGEKYDYGDNWQTSYTRAEIEAFTFSTEHLIEDEVSE
;
A
#
# COMPACT_ATOMS: atom_id res chain seq x y z
N MET A 1 5.71 -2.13 9.90
CA MET A 1 5.59 -3.02 8.73
C MET A 1 4.59 -2.47 7.72
N LYS A 2 5.02 -2.28 6.47
CA LYS A 2 4.14 -1.85 5.38
C LYS A 2 3.18 -2.98 4.98
N THR A 3 2.02 -2.62 4.45
CA THR A 3 1.02 -3.62 4.01
C THR A 3 1.55 -4.54 2.90
N SER A 4 2.38 -4.04 2.00
CA SER A 4 3.02 -4.88 0.96
C SER A 4 3.99 -5.90 1.56
N GLU A 5 4.81 -5.49 2.53
CA GLU A 5 5.75 -6.36 3.24
C GLU A 5 5.01 -7.45 4.02
N PHE A 6 3.95 -7.06 4.74
CA PHE A 6 3.10 -8.00 5.45
C PHE A 6 2.51 -9.05 4.51
N LYS A 7 1.95 -8.62 3.36
CA LYS A 7 1.35 -9.54 2.39
C LYS A 7 2.37 -10.56 1.87
N GLN A 8 3.55 -10.07 1.49
CA GLN A 8 4.63 -10.92 1.00
C GLN A 8 5.09 -11.92 2.09
N ALA A 9 5.30 -11.46 3.33
CA ALA A 9 5.75 -12.31 4.41
C ALA A 9 4.75 -13.44 4.74
N VAL A 10 3.45 -13.18 4.66
CA VAL A 10 2.41 -14.21 4.86
C VAL A 10 2.45 -15.26 3.73
N GLU A 11 2.66 -14.83 2.49
CA GLU A 11 2.81 -15.73 1.34
C GLU A 11 4.08 -16.59 1.44
N GLU A 12 5.18 -16.03 1.92
CA GLU A 12 6.43 -16.74 2.19
C GLU A 12 6.28 -17.82 3.28
N LEU A 13 5.36 -17.63 4.23
CA LEU A 13 4.96 -18.66 5.20
C LEU A 13 4.05 -19.75 4.60
N GLY A 14 3.68 -19.65 3.32
CA GLY A 14 2.86 -20.63 2.61
C GLY A 14 1.35 -20.46 2.80
N TYR A 15 0.91 -19.30 3.28
CA TYR A 15 -0.50 -18.93 3.44
C TYR A 15 -0.97 -18.03 2.30
N SER A 16 -2.28 -17.89 2.14
CA SER A 16 -2.87 -16.94 1.19
C SER A 16 -3.64 -15.85 1.91
N ILE A 17 -3.69 -14.67 1.29
CA ILE A 17 -4.40 -13.51 1.81
C ILE A 17 -5.63 -13.23 0.96
N GLY A 18 -6.78 -13.18 1.61
CA GLY A 18 -8.01 -12.61 1.09
C GLY A 18 -8.28 -11.24 1.70
N PHE A 19 -9.18 -10.50 1.09
CA PHE A 19 -9.74 -9.28 1.66
C PHE A 19 -11.22 -9.51 1.94
N GLY A 20 -11.68 -9.15 3.13
CA GLY A 20 -13.05 -9.44 3.56
C GLY A 20 -13.47 -8.63 4.78
N GLY A 21 -14.59 -9.04 5.39
CA GLY A 21 -15.20 -8.36 6.53
C GLY A 21 -16.53 -7.71 6.15
N ALA A 22 -17.61 -8.12 6.82
CA ALA A 22 -18.96 -7.65 6.52
C ALA A 22 -19.24 -6.25 7.07
N SER A 23 -18.60 -5.89 8.18
CA SER A 23 -18.75 -4.60 8.85
C SER A 23 -17.47 -3.76 8.84
N GLU A 24 -16.30 -4.41 8.82
CA GLU A 24 -14.99 -3.75 8.91
C GLU A 24 -13.98 -4.46 8.02
N PRO A 25 -13.25 -3.74 7.16
CA PRO A 25 -12.26 -4.36 6.27
C PRO A 25 -11.11 -5.04 7.02
N CYS A 26 -10.89 -6.31 6.72
CA CYS A 26 -9.82 -7.13 7.27
C CYS A 26 -9.11 -7.94 6.18
N PHE A 27 -7.83 -8.24 6.44
CA PHE A 27 -7.14 -9.30 5.73
C PHE A 27 -7.52 -10.65 6.35
N SER A 28 -7.91 -11.59 5.48
CA SER A 28 -8.17 -12.98 5.80
C SER A 28 -6.95 -13.81 5.48
N ILE A 29 -6.33 -14.43 6.50
CA ILE A 29 -5.17 -15.30 6.30
C ILE A 29 -5.69 -16.72 6.23
N ASN A 30 -5.38 -17.42 5.14
CA ASN A 30 -5.97 -18.72 4.83
C ASN A 30 -4.89 -19.74 4.52
N ASN A 31 -5.21 -21.01 4.79
CA ASN A 31 -4.52 -22.14 4.20
C ASN A 31 -5.50 -22.98 3.37
N ARG A 32 -5.04 -24.12 2.84
CA ARG A 32 -5.89 -25.03 2.05
C ARG A 32 -7.12 -25.56 2.79
N LYS A 33 -7.14 -25.49 4.13
CA LYS A 33 -8.23 -25.99 4.99
C LYS A 33 -9.19 -24.88 5.45
N GLY A 34 -8.92 -23.61 5.14
CA GLY A 34 -9.75 -22.46 5.45
C GLY A 34 -9.02 -21.33 6.17
N THR A 35 -9.80 -20.43 6.77
CA THR A 35 -9.30 -19.23 7.46
C THR A 35 -8.61 -19.58 8.77
N LEU A 36 -7.43 -18.99 8.96
CA LEU A 36 -6.58 -19.08 10.14
C LEU A 36 -6.73 -17.85 11.02
N ALA A 37 -6.76 -16.66 10.43
CA ALA A 37 -6.82 -15.43 11.20
C ALA A 37 -7.44 -14.29 10.40
N PHE A 38 -7.94 -13.29 11.12
CA PHE A 38 -8.16 -11.96 10.60
C PHE A 38 -7.19 -10.96 11.23
N VAL A 39 -6.79 -9.97 10.43
CA VAL A 39 -6.16 -8.75 10.93
C VAL A 39 -6.85 -7.53 10.31
N GLU A 40 -7.25 -6.59 11.17
CA GLU A 40 -7.94 -5.38 10.76
C GLU A 40 -7.00 -4.41 10.04
N VAL A 41 -7.50 -3.81 8.96
CA VAL A 41 -6.70 -2.92 8.10
C VAL A 41 -6.60 -1.53 8.72
N TYR A 42 -7.71 -1.01 9.23
CA TYR A 42 -7.83 0.38 9.69
C TYR A 42 -7.84 0.55 11.21
N LYS A 43 -7.46 -0.50 11.97
CA LYS A 43 -7.30 -0.41 13.42
C LYS A 43 -5.98 -0.99 13.89
N VAL A 44 -5.47 -0.39 14.96
CA VAL A 44 -4.29 -0.90 15.67
C VAL A 44 -4.74 -2.02 16.61
N VAL A 45 -3.97 -3.10 16.64
CA VAL A 45 -4.17 -4.30 17.49
C VAL A 45 -5.47 -5.07 17.22
N GLY A 46 -6.08 -4.92 16.03
CA GLY A 46 -7.23 -5.74 15.62
C GLY A 46 -6.78 -7.09 15.04
N ILE A 47 -6.66 -8.13 15.87
CA ILE A 47 -6.32 -9.50 15.44
C ILE A 47 -7.38 -10.46 15.98
N ASP A 48 -7.82 -11.39 15.14
CA ASP A 48 -8.65 -12.53 15.54
C ASP A 48 -8.01 -13.84 15.07
N THR A 49 -7.65 -14.71 16.02
CA THR A 49 -7.10 -16.06 15.77
C THR A 49 -8.01 -17.15 16.33
N THR A 50 -9.26 -16.85 16.70
CA THR A 50 -10.19 -17.79 17.36
C THR A 50 -10.70 -18.90 16.43
N PHE A 51 -10.24 -18.93 15.19
CA PHE A 51 -10.60 -19.93 14.20
C PHE A 51 -10.04 -21.31 14.58
N GLY A 52 -10.89 -22.33 14.58
CA GLY A 52 -10.48 -23.71 14.91
C GLY A 52 -9.38 -24.28 13.98
N ARG A 53 -9.15 -23.66 12.81
CA ARG A 53 -8.02 -24.01 11.93
C ARG A 53 -6.69 -23.45 12.41
N PHE A 54 -6.68 -22.29 13.07
CA PHE A 54 -5.49 -21.75 13.73
C PHE A 54 -5.02 -22.70 14.82
N GLU A 55 -5.95 -23.24 15.62
CA GLU A 55 -5.62 -24.17 16.69
C GLU A 55 -4.97 -25.48 16.21
N GLN A 56 -5.22 -25.85 14.95
CA GLN A 56 -4.66 -27.05 14.31
C GLN A 56 -3.23 -26.85 13.78
N LEU A 57 -2.72 -25.60 13.78
CA LEU A 57 -1.32 -25.33 13.43
C LEU A 57 -0.39 -25.89 14.52
N SER A 58 0.82 -26.28 14.13
CA SER A 58 1.88 -26.57 15.10
C SER A 58 2.28 -25.32 15.88
N ASP A 59 2.90 -25.48 17.05
CA ASP A 59 3.32 -24.33 17.87
C ASP A 59 4.30 -23.42 17.12
N ALA A 60 5.18 -23.98 16.29
CA ALA A 60 6.11 -23.22 15.46
C ALA A 60 5.38 -22.38 14.39
N GLU A 61 4.35 -22.94 13.74
CA GLU A 61 3.52 -22.21 12.78
C GLU A 61 2.69 -21.11 13.48
N LYS A 62 2.10 -21.41 14.64
CA LYS A 62 1.37 -20.42 15.47
C LYS A 62 2.29 -19.28 15.87
N GLN A 63 3.51 -19.58 16.28
CA GLN A 63 4.50 -18.57 16.67
C GLN A 63 4.89 -17.68 15.49
N SER A 64 5.24 -18.27 14.35
CA SER A 64 5.65 -17.51 13.15
C SER A 64 4.52 -16.62 12.63
N LEU A 65 3.32 -17.17 12.46
CA LEU A 65 2.17 -16.41 11.99
C LEU A 65 1.73 -15.38 13.02
N GLY A 66 1.68 -15.74 14.30
CA GLY A 66 1.28 -14.85 15.39
C GLY A 66 2.21 -13.65 15.55
N ALA A 67 3.53 -13.86 15.44
CA ALA A 67 4.50 -12.76 15.47
C ALA A 67 4.29 -11.79 14.31
N LEU A 68 4.08 -12.31 13.10
CA LEU A 68 3.84 -11.51 11.90
C LEU A 68 2.54 -10.70 11.99
N LEU A 69 1.45 -11.33 12.44
CA LEU A 69 0.17 -10.66 12.67
C LEU A 69 0.30 -9.54 13.70
N PHE A 70 1.00 -9.81 14.80
CA PHE A 70 1.24 -8.83 15.86
C PHE A 70 2.08 -7.66 15.37
N GLU A 71 3.17 -7.91 14.65
CA GLU A 71 4.03 -6.87 14.11
C GLU A 71 3.26 -5.92 13.17
N TYR A 72 2.48 -6.47 12.24
CA TYR A 72 1.64 -5.67 11.35
C TYR A 72 0.57 -4.90 12.14
N ALA A 73 -0.17 -5.57 13.03
CA ALA A 73 -1.24 -4.95 13.80
C ALA A 73 -0.75 -3.96 14.86
N ALA A 74 0.51 -4.02 15.29
CA ALA A 74 1.12 -3.06 16.22
C ALA A 74 1.72 -1.86 15.48
N THR A 75 2.02 -1.97 14.19
CA THR A 75 2.53 -0.86 13.37
C THR A 75 1.49 0.28 13.34
N PRO A 76 1.84 1.55 13.56
CA PRO A 76 0.91 2.67 13.37
C PRO A 76 0.25 2.70 11.98
N LEU A 77 -1.00 3.14 11.86
CA LEU A 77 -1.77 3.04 10.59
C LEU A 77 -1.13 3.84 9.44
N ASP A 78 -0.63 5.04 9.75
CA ASP A 78 0.13 5.90 8.86
C ASP A 78 1.43 5.25 8.35
N GLU A 79 2.00 4.34 9.12
CA GLU A 79 3.15 3.54 8.72
C GLU A 79 2.78 2.30 7.90
N ARG A 80 1.53 1.80 7.95
CA ARG A 80 1.07 0.59 7.22
C ARG A 80 0.66 0.85 5.78
N GLU A 81 0.08 2.01 5.50
CA GLU A 81 -0.44 2.34 4.17
C GLU A 81 0.71 2.26 3.14
N PRO A 82 0.44 1.79 1.90
CA PRO A 82 1.31 2.14 0.79
C PRO A 82 1.41 3.67 0.78
N GLU A 83 2.61 4.22 0.59
CA GLU A 83 2.76 5.69 0.58
C GLU A 83 1.74 6.27 -0.40
N ARG A 84 0.82 7.09 0.11
CA ARG A 84 -0.17 7.77 -0.73
C ARG A 84 0.58 8.48 -1.84
N LYS A 85 0.06 8.34 -3.06
CA LYS A 85 0.63 8.98 -4.23
C LYS A 85 -0.36 9.97 -4.79
N TRP A 86 0.19 11.05 -5.30
CA TRP A 86 -0.54 12.11 -5.97
C TRP A 86 -0.03 12.27 -7.39
N TYR A 87 -0.95 12.47 -8.32
CA TYR A 87 -0.64 13.08 -9.59
C TYR A 87 -0.56 14.59 -9.37
N LEU A 88 0.43 15.25 -9.97
CA LEU A 88 0.60 16.68 -9.85
C LEU A 88 0.20 17.37 -11.14
N ARG A 89 -0.90 18.13 -11.10
CA ARG A 89 -1.49 18.80 -12.25
C ARG A 89 -1.16 20.28 -12.24
N ASP A 90 -0.73 20.81 -13.38
CA ASP A 90 -0.50 22.25 -13.55
C ASP A 90 -1.75 22.93 -14.12
N PRO A 91 -2.43 23.82 -13.37
CA PRO A 91 -3.63 24.50 -13.83
C PRO A 91 -3.35 25.56 -14.89
N VAL A 92 -2.09 25.95 -15.13
CA VAL A 92 -1.71 26.94 -16.15
C VAL A 92 -1.74 26.31 -17.55
N ILE A 93 -1.55 24.99 -17.64
CA ILE A 93 -1.60 24.25 -18.91
C ILE A 93 -3.06 23.94 -19.23
N SER A 94 -3.57 24.58 -20.30
CA SER A 94 -4.97 24.48 -20.71
C SER A 94 -5.37 23.12 -21.30
N ASP A 95 -4.39 22.32 -21.73
CA ASP A 95 -4.64 20.96 -22.21
C ASP A 95 -4.77 20.01 -21.01
N GLU A 96 -6.01 19.72 -20.63
CA GLU A 96 -6.35 18.86 -19.48
C GLU A 96 -5.83 17.42 -19.64
N SER A 97 -5.46 17.00 -20.85
CA SER A 97 -4.93 15.66 -21.09
C SER A 97 -3.41 15.60 -20.88
N PHE A 98 -2.70 16.73 -20.97
CA PHE A 98 -1.23 16.79 -20.96
C PHE A 98 -0.66 17.72 -19.88
N ASN A 99 -1.40 17.97 -18.81
CA ASN A 99 -1.02 18.91 -17.76
C ASN A 99 -0.47 18.25 -16.47
N TYR A 100 -0.09 16.98 -16.50
CA TYR A 100 0.47 16.29 -15.33
C TYR A 100 2.00 16.23 -15.37
N LEU A 101 2.65 16.53 -14.25
CA LEU A 101 4.09 16.48 -14.10
C LEU A 101 4.60 15.04 -14.26
N LYS A 102 5.57 14.85 -15.16
CA LYS A 102 6.31 13.60 -15.36
C LYS A 102 7.81 13.85 -15.12
N ILE A 103 8.45 13.00 -14.34
CA ILE A 103 9.90 13.03 -14.09
C ILE A 103 10.54 11.80 -14.70
N ASN A 104 11.57 11.98 -15.52
CA ASN A 104 12.35 10.88 -16.07
C ASN A 104 13.21 10.27 -14.96
N ARG A 105 13.03 8.98 -14.68
CA ARG A 105 13.73 8.29 -13.58
C ARG A 105 15.24 8.20 -13.77
N LYS A 106 15.73 8.27 -15.01
CA LYS A 106 17.16 8.15 -15.35
C LYS A 106 17.88 9.49 -15.37
N THR A 107 17.22 10.52 -15.90
CA THR A 107 17.85 11.83 -16.14
C THR A 107 17.39 12.93 -15.19
N GLY A 108 16.30 12.71 -14.45
CA GLY A 108 15.64 13.74 -13.65
C GLY A 108 14.96 14.83 -14.49
N THR A 109 14.89 14.66 -15.81
CA THR A 109 14.24 15.62 -16.71
C THR A 109 12.75 15.70 -16.39
N ARG A 110 12.23 16.92 -16.26
CA ARG A 110 10.82 17.22 -15.97
C ARG A 110 10.09 17.59 -17.27
N THR A 111 8.89 17.08 -17.44
CA THR A 111 7.97 17.47 -18.53
C THR A 111 6.53 17.40 -18.03
N TYR A 112 5.60 17.96 -18.78
CA TYR A 112 4.17 17.72 -18.58
C TYR A 112 3.64 16.76 -19.64
N GLY A 113 2.64 15.95 -19.28
CA GLY A 113 1.97 15.05 -20.19
C GLY A 113 0.79 14.34 -19.55
N GLU A 114 0.42 13.19 -20.11
CA GLU A 114 -0.71 12.40 -19.61
C GLU A 114 -0.49 11.88 -18.19
N LYS A 115 -1.60 11.81 -17.45
CA LYS A 115 -1.71 11.28 -16.08
C LYS A 115 -1.10 9.88 -15.95
N TYR A 116 -1.37 9.03 -16.94
CA TYR A 116 -0.91 7.64 -16.94
C TYR A 116 0.47 7.51 -17.59
N ASP A 117 1.22 6.52 -17.11
CA ASP A 117 2.46 6.11 -17.74
C ASP A 117 2.20 4.95 -18.70
N TYR A 118 2.74 5.05 -19.91
CA TYR A 118 2.72 3.97 -20.90
C TYR A 118 4.13 3.39 -21.15
N GLY A 119 5.16 3.82 -20.40
CA GLY A 119 6.50 3.23 -20.51
C GLY A 119 7.46 3.47 -19.33
N ASP A 120 8.24 2.44 -19.00
CA ASP A 120 9.04 2.26 -17.76
C ASP A 120 10.02 3.37 -17.30
N ASN A 121 10.24 4.43 -18.08
CA ASN A 121 11.26 5.44 -17.79
C ASN A 121 10.71 6.69 -17.08
N TRP A 122 9.39 6.83 -16.94
CA TRP A 122 8.77 8.00 -16.36
C TRP A 122 8.15 7.70 -14.99
N GLN A 123 8.13 8.71 -14.15
CA GLN A 123 7.38 8.73 -12.91
C GLN A 123 6.26 9.75 -13.09
N THR A 124 5.03 9.34 -12.81
CA THR A 124 3.83 10.18 -13.00
C THR A 124 3.06 10.42 -11.72
N SER A 125 3.36 9.66 -10.67
CA SER A 125 2.78 9.83 -9.35
C SER A 125 3.88 9.85 -8.29
N TYR A 126 3.65 10.64 -7.25
CA TYR A 126 4.67 11.02 -6.27
C TYR A 126 4.12 10.88 -4.86
N THR A 127 4.97 10.44 -3.93
CA THR A 127 4.65 10.40 -2.51
C THR A 127 4.90 11.76 -1.87
N ARG A 128 4.38 11.97 -0.66
CA ARG A 128 4.50 13.27 0.02
C ARG A 128 5.96 13.65 0.22
N ALA A 129 6.78 12.68 0.64
CA ALA A 129 8.21 12.86 0.83
C ALA A 129 8.94 13.23 -0.47
N GLU A 130 8.54 12.65 -1.61
CA GLU A 130 9.11 13.03 -2.92
C GLU A 130 8.76 14.47 -3.30
N ILE A 131 7.51 14.89 -3.07
CA ILE A 131 7.04 16.25 -3.34
C ILE A 131 7.78 17.27 -2.47
N GLU A 132 7.94 16.98 -1.17
CA GLU A 132 8.66 17.82 -0.23
C GLU A 132 10.16 17.91 -0.53
N ALA A 133 10.74 16.87 -1.14
CA ALA A 133 12.13 16.84 -1.56
C ALA A 133 12.39 17.57 -2.89
N PHE A 134 11.36 18.04 -3.60
CA PHE A 134 11.56 18.78 -4.83
C PHE A 134 12.31 20.09 -4.61
N THR A 135 13.29 20.34 -5.48
CA THR A 135 14.11 21.55 -5.46
C THR A 135 13.52 22.69 -6.29
N PHE A 136 12.27 22.55 -6.71
CA PHE A 136 11.53 23.51 -7.53
C PHE A 136 10.16 23.80 -6.92
N SER A 137 9.60 24.97 -7.24
CA SER A 137 8.30 25.38 -6.71
C SER A 137 7.17 24.49 -7.23
N THR A 138 6.35 24.00 -6.30
CA THR A 138 5.16 23.19 -6.57
C THR A 138 3.87 23.83 -6.05
N GLU A 139 3.93 25.06 -5.51
CA GLU A 139 2.79 25.74 -4.86
C GLU A 139 1.58 25.95 -5.78
N HIS A 140 1.83 25.99 -7.10
CA HIS A 140 0.79 26.16 -8.11
C HIS A 140 0.20 24.83 -8.59
N LEU A 141 0.81 23.70 -8.24
CA LEU A 141 0.37 22.38 -8.68
C LEU A 141 -0.81 21.91 -7.81
N ILE A 142 -1.77 21.27 -8.47
CA ILE A 142 -2.94 20.67 -7.85
C ILE A 142 -2.66 19.17 -7.68
N GLU A 143 -2.92 18.66 -6.49
CA GLU A 143 -2.72 17.26 -6.13
C GLU A 143 -3.99 16.45 -6.37
N ASP A 144 -3.93 15.50 -7.30
CA ASP A 144 -5.00 14.54 -7.55
C ASP A 144 -4.58 13.18 -6.96
N GLU A 145 -5.24 12.73 -5.89
CA GLU A 145 -4.93 11.46 -5.23
C GLU A 145 -5.09 10.27 -6.20
N VAL A 146 -4.14 9.34 -6.15
CA VAL A 146 -4.19 8.10 -6.92
C VAL A 146 -5.16 7.14 -6.23
N SER A 147 -6.37 7.02 -6.74
CA SER A 147 -7.31 5.96 -6.34
C SER A 147 -6.97 4.65 -7.07
N GLU A 148 -6.74 3.57 -6.33
CA GLU A 148 -6.65 2.20 -6.88
C GLU A 148 -7.95 1.73 -7.54
#